data_AF-A0A6Y4R432-F1
#
_entry.id   AF-A0A6Y4R432-F1
#
_cell.length_a   1.000
_cell.length_b   1.000
_cell.length_c   1.000
_cell.angle_alpha   90.00
_cell.angle_beta   90.00
_cell.angle_gamma   90.00
#
_symmetry.space_group_name_H-M   'P 1'
#
loop_
_entity.id
_entity.type
_entity.pdbx_description
1 polymer ?
#
loop_
_entity_poly.entity_id
_entity_poly.type
_entity_poly.pdbx_seq_one_letter_code
_entity_poly.pdbx_strand_id
1 'polypeptide(L)'
;TVTVKNIKPGKIIKYNSKLNESLNKLHVSARRVFFICLYLYFNGRYNSDGSILIRADKYAEFIGIDRTMAYKQMKDAADYFSSNIKLISLCDYIKNEGLLRVALSTETINFISAVDGRKNQTTVVLYQSAVKLSGRYSWNLYQLIKSRLLDKSGAFSIKLDELMIELNSRVNLEFKDYKKSVIGRSIDEIVEKTEIKSIKCVNAERQGRRVSKVRFEIEMR
;
A
#
# COMPACT_ATOMS: atom_id res chain seq x y z
N THR A 1 -12.11 20.87 -24.41
CA THR A 1 -12.34 19.65 -23.61
C THR A 1 -11.72 18.48 -24.34
N VAL A 2 -10.49 18.08 -23.97
CA VAL A 2 -9.73 17.05 -24.70
C VAL A 2 -9.04 16.12 -23.71
N THR A 3 -9.59 14.90 -23.67
CA THR A 3 -8.97 13.58 -23.42
C THR A 3 -8.26 13.28 -22.10
N VAL A 4 -8.95 12.46 -21.31
CA VAL A 4 -8.35 11.35 -20.54
C VAL A 4 -7.62 10.43 -21.54
N LYS A 5 -6.30 10.59 -21.71
CA LYS A 5 -5.46 9.55 -22.31
C LYS A 5 -4.00 9.71 -21.87
N ASN A 6 -3.45 8.60 -21.38
CA ASN A 6 -2.06 8.32 -20.97
C ASN A 6 -1.72 8.50 -19.48
N ILE A 7 -2.36 7.72 -18.62
CA ILE A 7 -1.67 7.17 -17.45
C ILE A 7 -0.56 6.27 -18.02
N LYS A 8 0.68 6.76 -18.13
CA LYS A 8 1.85 5.87 -18.31
C LYS A 8 1.71 4.76 -17.28
N PRO A 9 1.85 3.46 -17.63
CA PRO A 9 1.65 2.37 -16.69
C PRO A 9 2.41 2.71 -15.42
N GLY A 10 1.67 2.95 -14.33
CA GLY A 10 2.25 3.39 -13.06
C GLY A 10 3.37 2.42 -12.73
N LYS A 11 4.55 2.91 -12.35
CA LYS A 11 5.68 2.00 -12.14
C LYS A 11 5.28 0.92 -11.14
N ILE A 12 5.53 -0.31 -11.54
CA ILE A 12 5.19 -1.49 -10.77
C ILE A 12 6.24 -1.66 -9.68
N ILE A 13 5.79 -1.92 -8.46
CA ILE A 13 6.63 -2.33 -7.34
C ILE A 13 6.29 -3.79 -7.06
N LYS A 14 7.31 -4.64 -7.13
CA LYS A 14 7.22 -6.07 -6.81
C LYS A 14 8.06 -6.34 -5.57
N TYR A 15 7.52 -7.15 -4.67
CA TYR A 15 8.22 -7.54 -3.46
C TYR A 15 7.66 -8.86 -2.92
N ASN A 16 8.43 -9.56 -2.10
CA ASN A 16 8.00 -10.80 -1.45
C ASN A 16 6.82 -10.54 -0.50
N SER A 17 5.74 -11.31 -0.61
CA SER A 17 4.50 -11.12 0.17
C SER A 17 4.69 -11.22 1.69
N LYS A 18 5.80 -11.78 2.19
CA LYS A 18 6.14 -11.74 3.63
C LYS A 18 6.27 -10.31 4.17
N LEU A 19 6.55 -9.34 3.31
CA LEU A 19 6.62 -7.92 3.69
C LEU A 19 5.23 -7.31 3.97
N ASN A 20 4.14 -7.94 3.51
CA ASN A 20 2.77 -7.40 3.62
C ASN A 20 2.38 -7.04 5.05
N GLU A 21 2.67 -7.92 6.02
CA GLU A 21 2.31 -7.70 7.42
C GLU A 21 2.95 -6.42 7.99
N SER A 22 4.22 -6.16 7.65
CA SER A 22 4.93 -4.96 8.06
C SER A 22 4.36 -3.70 7.38
N LEU A 23 3.97 -3.80 6.10
CA LEU A 23 3.38 -2.69 5.35
C LEU A 23 1.97 -2.34 5.81
N ASN A 24 1.19 -3.33 6.26
CA ASN A 24 -0.16 -3.16 6.79
C ASN A 24 -0.21 -2.41 8.14
N LYS A 25 0.93 -2.23 8.79
CA LYS A 25 1.09 -1.47 10.05
C LYS A 25 1.49 -0.01 9.82
N LEU A 26 1.84 0.37 8.60
CA LEU A 26 2.25 1.73 8.27
C LEU A 26 1.04 2.67 8.27
N HIS A 27 1.15 3.81 8.94
CA HIS A 27 0.22 4.91 8.73
C HIS A 27 0.45 5.56 7.35
N VAL A 28 -0.50 6.37 6.89
CA VAL A 28 -0.51 6.94 5.54
C VAL A 28 0.78 7.68 5.16
N SER A 29 1.34 8.50 6.06
CA SER A 29 2.54 9.29 5.79
C SER A 29 3.78 8.40 5.64
N ALA A 30 3.99 7.45 6.56
CA ALA A 30 5.08 6.48 6.48
C ALA A 30 4.98 5.59 5.24
N ARG A 31 3.78 5.11 4.90
CA ARG A 31 3.54 4.34 3.68
C ARG A 31 3.91 5.15 2.43
N ARG A 32 3.49 6.41 2.34
CA ARG A 32 3.82 7.28 1.21
C ARG A 32 5.32 7.44 1.04
N VAL A 33 6.04 7.75 2.13
CA VAL A 33 7.51 7.84 2.12
C VAL A 33 8.14 6.51 1.70
N PHE A 34 7.69 5.39 2.26
CA PHE A 34 8.21 4.07 1.94
C PHE A 34 8.06 3.73 0.45
N PHE A 35 6.88 3.93 -0.13
CA PHE A 35 6.65 3.65 -1.55
C PHE A 35 7.35 4.64 -2.49
N ILE A 36 7.51 5.92 -2.10
CA ILE A 36 8.36 6.87 -2.83
C ILE A 36 9.82 6.41 -2.80
N CYS A 37 10.31 5.97 -1.65
CA CYS A 37 11.66 5.45 -1.47
C CYS A 37 11.89 4.22 -2.36
N LEU A 38 10.99 3.23 -2.35
CA LEU A 38 11.06 2.08 -3.25
C LEU A 38 11.05 2.49 -4.73
N TYR A 39 10.17 3.44 -5.11
CA TYR A 39 10.13 3.95 -6.47
C TYR A 39 11.47 4.55 -6.88
N LEU A 40 12.09 5.39 -6.05
CA LEU A 40 13.38 6.00 -6.34
C LEU A 40 14.52 4.97 -6.38
N TYR A 41 14.52 4.03 -5.43
CA TYR A 41 15.49 2.94 -5.35
C TYR A 41 15.49 2.09 -6.64
N PHE A 42 14.33 1.61 -7.08
CA PHE A 42 14.22 0.82 -8.32
C PHE A 42 14.58 1.60 -9.59
N ASN A 43 14.71 2.92 -9.50
CA ASN A 43 15.16 3.78 -10.60
C ASN A 43 16.63 4.20 -10.48
N GLY A 44 17.40 3.57 -9.59
CA GLY A 44 18.81 3.90 -9.39
C GLY A 44 19.04 5.30 -8.81
N ARG A 45 18.02 5.89 -8.16
CA ARG A 45 18.09 7.26 -7.62
C ARG A 45 18.40 7.23 -6.12
N TYR A 46 19.61 6.80 -5.80
CA TYR A 46 20.17 6.79 -4.45
C TYR A 46 21.63 7.29 -4.47
N ASN A 47 22.09 7.78 -3.33
CA ASN A 47 23.45 8.27 -3.11
C ASN A 47 24.43 7.10 -2.94
N SER A 48 25.74 7.39 -2.93
CA SER A 48 26.79 6.38 -2.76
C SER A 48 26.69 5.58 -1.45
N ASP A 49 26.08 6.16 -0.42
CA ASP A 49 25.83 5.51 0.87
C ASP A 49 24.50 4.71 0.91
N GLY A 50 23.81 4.59 -0.22
CA GLY A 50 22.51 3.93 -0.35
C GLY A 50 21.31 4.77 0.11
N SER A 51 21.53 5.98 0.63
CA SER A 51 20.44 6.87 1.04
C SER A 51 19.75 7.55 -0.13
N ILE A 52 18.49 7.94 0.05
CA ILE A 52 17.64 8.59 -0.93
C ILE A 52 17.19 9.93 -0.36
N LEU A 53 17.34 10.98 -1.15
CA LEU A 53 16.89 12.33 -0.79
C LEU A 53 15.54 12.62 -1.45
N ILE A 54 14.54 12.94 -0.63
CA ILE A 54 13.20 13.32 -1.08
C ILE A 54 12.97 14.78 -0.69
N ARG A 55 12.88 15.68 -1.68
CA ARG A 55 12.47 17.07 -1.44
C ARG A 55 10.97 17.19 -1.26
N ALA A 56 10.54 18.11 -0.41
CA ALA A 56 9.12 18.35 -0.13
C ALA A 56 8.29 18.80 -1.34
N ASP A 57 8.88 19.56 -2.28
CA ASP A 57 8.22 19.94 -3.53
C ASP A 57 7.91 18.71 -4.40
N LYS A 58 8.87 17.79 -4.51
CA LYS A 58 8.71 16.53 -5.24
C LYS A 58 7.80 15.55 -4.53
N TYR A 59 7.85 15.49 -3.20
CA TYR A 59 6.88 14.73 -2.41
C TYR A 59 5.44 15.21 -2.66
N ALA A 60 5.23 16.53 -2.60
CA ALA A 60 3.95 17.17 -2.89
C ALA A 60 3.45 16.82 -4.31
N GLU A 61 4.32 16.91 -5.31
CA GLU A 61 4.04 16.55 -6.70
C GLU A 61 3.66 15.06 -6.86
N PHE A 62 4.41 14.15 -6.21
CA PHE A 62 4.16 12.71 -6.29
C PHE A 62 2.78 12.30 -5.76
N ILE A 63 2.30 12.98 -4.73
CA ILE A 63 1.06 12.62 -4.03
C ILE A 63 -0.13 13.49 -4.48
N GLY A 64 0.12 14.71 -4.97
CA GLY A 64 -0.90 15.69 -5.30
C GLY A 64 -1.45 16.43 -4.07
N ILE A 65 -0.56 16.89 -3.19
CA ILE A 65 -0.91 17.67 -1.98
C ILE A 65 -0.15 18.99 -1.96
N ASP A 66 -0.54 19.92 -1.09
CA ASP A 66 0.21 21.16 -0.92
C ASP A 66 1.54 20.95 -0.18
N ARG A 67 2.43 21.92 -0.31
CA ARG A 67 3.79 21.87 0.27
C ARG A 67 3.78 21.83 1.80
N THR A 68 2.83 22.49 2.46
CA THR A 68 2.71 22.49 3.92
C THR A 68 2.34 21.10 4.42
N MET A 69 1.38 20.44 3.75
CA MET A 69 1.01 19.07 4.04
C MET A 69 2.14 18.08 3.74
N ALA A 70 2.93 18.32 2.69
CA ALA A 70 4.13 17.53 2.39
C ALA A 70 5.13 17.57 3.55
N TYR A 71 5.43 18.77 4.07
CA TYR A 71 6.32 18.92 5.23
C TYR A 71 5.83 18.17 6.46
N LYS A 72 4.53 18.27 6.76
CA LYS A 72 3.91 17.55 7.87
C LYS A 72 4.07 16.04 7.71
N GLN A 73 3.70 15.50 6.56
CA GLN A 73 3.76 14.05 6.32
C GLN A 73 5.20 13.50 6.30
N MET A 74 6.17 14.27 5.80
CA MET A 74 7.58 13.88 5.85
C MET A 74 8.10 13.82 7.28
N LYS A 75 7.74 14.78 8.14
CA LYS A 75 8.07 14.76 9.58
C LYS A 75 7.40 13.59 10.29
N ASP A 76 6.10 13.40 10.10
CA ASP A 76 5.36 12.28 10.70
C ASP A 76 5.99 10.92 10.33
N ALA A 77 6.46 10.78 9.09
CA ALA A 77 7.14 9.58 8.63
C ALA A 77 8.55 9.40 9.24
N ALA A 78 9.32 10.49 9.38
CA ALA A 78 10.60 10.47 10.08
C ALA A 78 10.44 10.00 11.54
N ASP A 79 9.47 10.61 12.25
CA ASP A 79 9.16 10.25 13.64
C ASP A 79 8.74 8.78 13.74
N TYR A 80 7.91 8.29 12.82
CA TYR A 80 7.52 6.87 12.80
C TYR A 80 8.70 5.92 12.56
N PHE A 81 9.55 6.21 11.57
CA PHE A 81 10.67 5.33 11.21
C PHE A 81 11.84 5.42 12.18
N SER A 82 11.96 6.48 12.98
CA SER A 82 12.92 6.54 14.10
C SER A 82 12.77 5.36 15.07
N SER A 83 11.55 4.82 15.19
CA SER A 83 11.21 3.69 16.06
C SER A 83 10.99 2.37 15.30
N ASN A 84 10.94 2.41 13.95
CA ASN A 84 10.64 1.25 13.09
C ASN A 84 11.77 0.98 12.09
N ILE A 85 12.92 0.58 12.64
CA ILE A 85 14.17 0.38 11.90
C ILE A 85 14.17 -0.85 10.95
N LYS A 86 13.15 -1.71 11.04
CA LYS A 86 13.07 -2.94 10.26
C LYS A 86 12.79 -2.71 8.78
N LEU A 87 12.01 -1.67 8.45
CA LEU A 87 11.71 -1.33 7.06
C LEU A 87 12.69 -0.31 6.48
N ILE A 88 13.00 0.70 7.28
CA ILE A 88 13.81 1.86 6.93
C ILE A 88 14.90 1.98 7.99
N SER A 89 16.17 1.90 7.60
CA SER A 89 17.30 1.99 8.54
C SER A 89 17.64 3.43 8.91
N LEU A 90 17.23 4.40 8.10
CA LEU A 90 17.45 5.84 8.30
C LEU A 90 16.27 6.63 7.76
N CYS A 91 15.74 7.60 8.51
CA CYS A 91 14.68 8.50 8.04
C CYS A 91 14.77 9.86 8.73
N ASP A 92 15.63 10.74 8.21
CA ASP A 92 15.93 12.03 8.84
C ASP A 92 15.34 13.20 8.07
N TYR A 93 14.57 14.03 8.76
CA TYR A 93 14.05 15.28 8.19
C TYR A 93 15.03 16.44 8.42
N ILE A 94 15.60 16.95 7.33
CA ILE A 94 16.56 18.05 7.32
C ILE A 94 15.78 19.37 7.21
N LYS A 95 15.50 19.99 8.38
CA LYS A 95 14.57 21.11 8.51
C LYS A 95 14.84 22.28 7.57
N ASN A 96 16.09 22.70 7.44
CA ASN A 96 16.45 23.93 6.71
C ASN A 96 16.38 23.76 5.19
N GLU A 97 16.45 22.53 4.69
CA GLU A 97 16.49 22.24 3.25
C GLU A 97 15.17 21.67 2.74
N GLY A 98 14.24 21.34 3.64
CA GLY A 98 12.97 20.71 3.26
C GLY A 98 13.18 19.33 2.63
N LEU A 99 14.18 18.61 3.11
CA LEU A 99 14.61 17.31 2.63
C LEU A 99 14.28 16.22 3.65
N LEU A 100 13.95 15.04 3.15
CA LEU A 100 13.94 13.81 3.93
C LEU A 100 15.00 12.88 3.36
N ARG A 101 15.94 12.44 4.20
CA ARG A 101 16.95 11.44 3.87
C ARG A 101 16.48 10.08 4.36
N VAL A 102 16.34 9.13 3.46
CA VAL A 102 15.76 7.82 3.74
C VAL A 102 16.71 6.71 3.27
N ALA A 103 16.94 5.68 4.06
CA ALA A 103 17.64 4.47 3.61
C ALA A 103 16.80 3.22 3.89
N LEU A 104 16.68 2.32 2.90
CA LEU A 104 16.02 1.04 3.09
C LEU A 104 16.87 0.17 4.03
N SER A 105 16.22 -0.61 4.89
CA SER A 105 16.92 -1.63 5.66
C SER A 105 17.41 -2.78 4.75
N THR A 106 18.43 -3.51 5.20
CA THR A 106 18.90 -4.73 4.53
C THR A 106 17.77 -5.76 4.39
N GLU A 107 16.90 -5.89 5.41
CA GLU A 107 15.75 -6.79 5.37
C GLU A 107 14.79 -6.41 4.25
N THR A 108 14.46 -5.13 4.10
CA THR A 108 13.63 -4.65 2.99
C THR A 108 14.30 -4.90 1.65
N ILE A 109 15.60 -4.58 1.52
CA ILE A 109 16.37 -4.83 0.29
C ILE A 109 16.30 -6.31 -0.09
N ASN A 110 16.42 -7.22 0.88
CA ASN A 110 16.29 -8.65 0.66
C ASN A 110 14.88 -9.03 0.16
N PHE A 111 13.81 -8.49 0.75
CA PHE A 111 12.44 -8.78 0.30
C PHE A 111 12.10 -8.21 -1.07
N ILE A 112 12.68 -7.09 -1.46
CA ILE A 112 12.45 -6.48 -2.79
C ILE A 112 13.39 -7.03 -3.87
N SER A 113 14.55 -7.58 -3.50
CA SER A 113 15.49 -8.22 -4.42
C SER A 113 15.19 -9.71 -4.60
N ALA A 114 14.70 -10.40 -3.57
CA ALA A 114 14.34 -11.83 -3.60
C ALA A 114 12.93 -12.07 -4.16
N VAL A 115 12.61 -11.45 -5.30
CA VAL A 115 11.37 -11.68 -6.04
C VAL A 115 11.56 -12.90 -6.95
N ASP A 116 11.61 -14.08 -6.34
CA ASP A 116 11.55 -15.36 -7.05
C ASP A 116 10.15 -15.97 -6.87
N GLY A 117 9.30 -15.76 -7.87
CA GLY A 117 7.92 -16.26 -7.89
C GLY A 117 7.80 -17.78 -7.85
N ARG A 118 8.89 -18.53 -8.00
CA ARG A 118 8.91 -20.00 -7.84
C ARG A 118 9.10 -20.43 -6.39
N LYS A 119 9.72 -19.59 -5.56
CA LYS A 119 10.03 -19.90 -4.15
C LYS A 119 9.12 -19.21 -3.16
N ASN A 120 8.60 -18.02 -3.51
CA ASN A 120 7.80 -17.22 -2.62
C ASN A 120 6.65 -16.53 -3.36
N GLN A 121 5.52 -16.37 -2.67
CA GLN A 121 4.44 -15.52 -3.15
C GLN A 121 4.95 -14.07 -3.31
N THR A 122 4.61 -13.44 -4.43
CA THR A 122 5.04 -12.09 -4.77
C THR A 122 3.84 -11.15 -4.78
N THR A 123 3.93 -10.01 -4.11
CA THR A 123 2.92 -8.97 -4.23
C THR A 123 3.35 -7.94 -5.27
N VAL A 124 2.43 -7.57 -6.17
CA VAL A 124 2.68 -6.66 -7.29
C VAL A 124 1.69 -5.50 -7.22
N VAL A 125 2.17 -4.29 -6.97
CA VAL A 125 1.33 -3.09 -6.83
C VAL A 125 1.78 -1.97 -7.75
N LEU A 126 0.90 -1.04 -8.08
CA LEU A 126 1.31 0.22 -8.69
C LEU A 126 1.74 1.19 -7.60
N TYR A 127 2.90 1.82 -7.80
CA TYR A 127 3.40 2.86 -6.91
C TYR A 127 2.36 3.96 -6.66
N GLN A 128 1.69 4.44 -7.71
CA GLN A 128 0.70 5.51 -7.60
C GLN A 128 -0.50 5.11 -6.73
N SER A 129 -1.00 3.89 -6.88
CA SER A 129 -2.07 3.34 -6.04
C SER A 129 -1.63 3.30 -4.58
N ALA A 130 -0.39 2.87 -4.33
CA ALA A 130 0.18 2.79 -2.99
C ALA A 130 0.41 4.15 -2.31
N VAL A 131 0.50 5.27 -3.02
CA VAL A 131 0.63 6.61 -2.40
C VAL A 131 -0.70 7.37 -2.33
N LYS A 132 -1.65 7.09 -3.23
CA LYS A 132 -2.95 7.77 -3.31
C LYS A 132 -3.99 7.26 -2.30
N LEU A 133 -3.98 5.97 -1.98
CA LEU A 133 -4.89 5.41 -0.98
C LEU A 133 -4.60 6.03 0.39
N SER A 134 -5.64 6.45 1.10
CA SER A 134 -5.52 7.17 2.38
C SER A 134 -6.48 6.65 3.45
N GLY A 135 -7.55 5.94 3.06
CA GLY A 135 -8.47 5.30 3.97
C GLY A 135 -7.79 4.25 4.83
N ARG A 136 -8.31 4.12 6.05
CA ARG A 136 -7.72 3.30 7.13
C ARG A 136 -7.47 1.85 6.73
N TYR A 137 -8.36 1.27 5.92
CA TYR A 137 -8.31 -0.14 5.52
C TYR A 137 -8.07 -0.33 4.02
N SER A 138 -8.15 0.76 3.24
CA SER A 138 -8.10 0.70 1.77
C SER A 138 -6.77 0.18 1.26
N TRP A 139 -5.66 0.58 1.88
CA TRP A 139 -4.33 0.05 1.52
C TRP A 139 -4.26 -1.46 1.75
N ASN A 140 -4.62 -1.92 2.95
CA ASN A 140 -4.52 -3.33 3.30
C ASN A 140 -5.42 -4.20 2.40
N LEU A 141 -6.64 -3.72 2.11
CA LEU A 141 -7.53 -4.43 1.18
C LEU A 141 -6.96 -4.46 -0.24
N TYR A 142 -6.44 -3.34 -0.73
CA TYR A 142 -5.77 -3.29 -2.04
C TYR A 142 -4.58 -4.26 -2.08
N GLN A 143 -3.70 -4.23 -1.09
CA GLN A 143 -2.54 -5.12 -1.00
C GLN A 143 -2.96 -6.59 -0.97
N LEU A 144 -3.97 -6.95 -0.17
CA LEU A 144 -4.53 -8.30 -0.12
C LEU A 144 -5.05 -8.74 -1.49
N ILE A 145 -5.81 -7.88 -2.17
CA ILE A 145 -6.30 -8.17 -3.52
C ILE A 145 -5.13 -8.43 -4.47
N LYS A 146 -4.11 -7.56 -4.46
CA LYS A 146 -2.95 -7.68 -5.36
C LYS A 146 -2.06 -8.89 -5.05
N SER A 147 -2.02 -9.35 -3.80
CA SER A 147 -1.27 -10.55 -3.41
C SER A 147 -2.00 -11.86 -3.76
N ARG A 148 -3.34 -11.85 -3.75
CA ARG A 148 -4.18 -13.03 -4.06
C ARG A 148 -4.55 -13.16 -5.55
N LEU A 149 -4.42 -12.09 -6.35
CA LEU A 149 -4.74 -12.10 -7.78
C LEU A 149 -3.63 -12.63 -8.71
N LEU A 150 -2.58 -13.26 -8.18
CA LEU A 150 -1.54 -13.88 -9.01
C LEU A 150 -2.09 -14.99 -9.92
N ASP A 151 -3.23 -15.59 -9.56
CA ASP A 151 -3.79 -16.78 -10.21
C ASP A 151 -4.74 -16.44 -11.39
N LYS A 152 -4.79 -15.18 -11.83
CA LYS A 152 -5.56 -14.66 -13.01
C LYS A 152 -7.08 -14.91 -13.02
N SER A 153 -7.66 -15.57 -12.01
CA SER A 153 -9.09 -15.86 -11.91
C SER A 153 -9.98 -14.61 -11.73
N GLY A 154 -9.38 -13.46 -11.41
CA GLY A 154 -10.11 -12.25 -11.06
C GLY A 154 -10.91 -12.39 -9.77
N ALA A 155 -10.75 -13.47 -8.99
CA ALA A 155 -11.53 -13.68 -7.78
C ALA A 155 -10.80 -14.55 -6.75
N PHE A 156 -11.02 -14.27 -5.47
CA PHE A 156 -10.54 -15.11 -4.38
C PHE A 156 -11.54 -15.10 -3.22
N SER A 157 -11.51 -16.15 -2.42
CA SER A 157 -12.32 -16.24 -1.21
C SER A 157 -11.44 -16.28 0.03
N ILE A 158 -11.90 -15.66 1.12
CA ILE A 158 -11.17 -15.55 2.38
C ILE A 158 -12.15 -15.68 3.55
N LYS A 159 -11.72 -16.32 4.64
CA LYS A 159 -12.53 -16.40 5.85
C LYS A 159 -12.63 -15.01 6.49
N LEU A 160 -13.73 -14.75 7.19
CA LEU A 160 -13.99 -13.41 7.73
C LEU A 160 -12.98 -13.03 8.83
N ASP A 161 -12.56 -13.98 9.66
CA ASP A 161 -11.52 -13.81 10.67
C ASP A 161 -10.15 -13.49 10.07
N GLU A 162 -9.75 -14.24 9.04
CA GLU A 162 -8.52 -13.98 8.28
C GLU A 162 -8.56 -12.60 7.61
N LEU A 163 -9.69 -12.21 7.01
CA LEU A 163 -9.87 -10.88 6.43
C LEU A 163 -9.71 -9.76 7.48
N MET A 164 -10.28 -9.94 8.68
CA MET A 164 -10.14 -8.95 9.75
C MET A 164 -8.69 -8.78 10.21
N ILE A 165 -7.90 -9.86 10.21
CA ILE A 165 -6.47 -9.83 10.50
C ILE A 165 -5.71 -9.08 9.40
N GLU A 166 -5.93 -9.44 8.14
CA GLU A 166 -5.28 -8.82 6.97
C GLU A 166 -5.54 -7.30 6.89
N LEU A 167 -6.80 -6.90 7.14
CA LEU A 167 -7.18 -5.48 7.15
C LEU A 167 -6.75 -4.74 8.41
N ASN A 168 -6.18 -5.44 9.40
CA ASN A 168 -5.90 -4.90 10.74
C ASN A 168 -7.14 -4.19 11.34
N SER A 169 -8.31 -4.78 11.13
CA SER A 169 -9.61 -4.22 11.50
C SER A 169 -10.23 -5.05 12.63
N ARG A 170 -9.67 -4.90 13.83
CA ARG A 170 -10.20 -5.51 15.07
C ARG A 170 -11.40 -4.70 15.59
N VAL A 171 -12.43 -4.56 14.77
CA VAL A 171 -13.67 -3.86 15.13
C VAL A 171 -14.74 -4.88 15.50
N ASN A 172 -15.43 -4.67 16.62
CA ASN A 172 -16.54 -5.51 17.03
C ASN A 172 -17.83 -5.01 16.38
N LEU A 173 -18.05 -5.38 15.12
CA LEU A 173 -19.22 -4.98 14.32
C LEU A 173 -19.98 -6.20 13.83
N GLU A 174 -21.30 -6.05 13.69
CA GLU A 174 -22.06 -7.00 12.89
C GLU A 174 -21.57 -7.01 11.44
N PHE A 175 -21.69 -8.15 10.76
CA PHE A 175 -21.16 -8.29 9.41
C PHE A 175 -21.76 -7.26 8.43
N LYS A 176 -23.03 -6.88 8.59
CA LYS A 176 -23.68 -5.84 7.76
C LYS A 176 -22.94 -4.50 7.88
N ASP A 177 -22.64 -4.08 9.11
CA ASP A 177 -21.97 -2.81 9.37
C ASP A 177 -20.48 -2.87 9.03
N TYR A 178 -19.84 -4.02 9.26
CA TYR A 178 -18.47 -4.27 8.82
C TYR A 178 -18.36 -4.18 7.29
N LYS A 179 -19.29 -4.83 6.57
CA LYS A 179 -19.34 -4.80 5.10
C LYS A 179 -19.54 -3.38 4.57
N LYS A 180 -20.36 -2.56 5.23
CA LYS A 180 -20.59 -1.16 4.83
C LYS A 180 -19.41 -0.25 5.16
N SER A 181 -18.95 -0.26 6.41
CA SER A 181 -18.02 0.75 6.96
C SER A 181 -16.54 0.43 6.73
N VAL A 182 -16.18 -0.84 6.62
CA VAL A 182 -14.81 -1.31 6.42
C VAL A 182 -14.61 -1.71 4.96
N ILE A 183 -15.34 -2.72 4.50
CA ILE A 183 -15.15 -3.26 3.14
C ILE A 183 -15.63 -2.26 2.09
N GLY A 184 -16.87 -1.77 2.19
CA GLY A 184 -17.51 -0.88 1.22
C GLY A 184 -16.71 0.41 1.01
N ARG A 185 -16.44 1.17 2.08
CA ARG A 185 -15.63 2.39 2.00
C ARG A 185 -14.23 2.17 1.40
N SER A 186 -13.62 1.01 1.70
CA SER A 186 -12.31 0.66 1.13
C SER A 186 -12.42 0.37 -0.36
N ILE A 187 -13.46 -0.38 -0.78
CA ILE A 187 -13.73 -0.66 -2.19
C ILE A 187 -13.96 0.65 -2.96
N ASP A 188 -14.78 1.56 -2.43
CA ASP A 188 -15.09 2.84 -3.07
C ASP A 188 -13.81 3.63 -3.38
N GLU A 189 -12.93 3.79 -2.37
CA GLU A 189 -11.66 4.50 -2.56
C GLU A 189 -10.71 3.76 -3.52
N ILE A 190 -10.65 2.43 -3.45
CA ILE A 190 -9.78 1.63 -4.33
C ILE A 190 -10.21 1.77 -5.79
N VAL A 191 -11.50 1.64 -6.07
CA VAL A 191 -12.06 1.78 -7.42
C VAL A 191 -11.86 3.20 -7.94
N GLU A 192 -11.99 4.22 -7.09
CA GLU A 192 -11.76 5.61 -7.48
C GLU A 192 -10.28 5.89 -7.81
N LYS A 193 -9.34 5.43 -6.97
CA LYS A 193 -7.95 5.94 -6.98
C LYS A 193 -6.90 4.99 -7.55
N THR A 194 -7.24 3.75 -7.85
CA THR A 194 -6.27 2.72 -8.30
C THR A 194 -6.58 2.21 -9.69
N GLU A 195 -5.80 1.28 -10.21
CA GLU A 195 -6.01 0.62 -11.51
C GLU A 195 -7.17 -0.40 -11.53
N ILE A 196 -7.81 -0.66 -10.39
CA ILE A 196 -8.90 -1.63 -10.29
C ILE A 196 -10.20 -0.96 -10.78
N LYS A 197 -10.88 -1.61 -11.73
CA LYS A 197 -12.12 -1.10 -12.33
C LYS A 197 -13.32 -1.34 -11.44
N SER A 198 -13.46 -2.55 -10.89
CA SER A 198 -14.57 -2.89 -10.01
C SER A 198 -14.16 -3.98 -9.00
N ILE A 199 -14.78 -3.93 -7.81
CA ILE A 199 -14.63 -4.95 -6.77
C ILE A 199 -16.02 -5.26 -6.24
N LYS A 200 -16.42 -6.54 -6.26
CA LYS A 200 -17.62 -7.03 -5.58
C LYS A 200 -17.21 -7.90 -4.39
N CYS A 201 -17.89 -7.71 -3.26
CA CYS A 201 -17.76 -8.57 -2.09
C CYS A 201 -19.06 -9.34 -1.87
N VAL A 202 -19.04 -10.64 -2.12
CA VAL A 202 -20.19 -11.53 -2.00
C VAL A 202 -20.02 -12.49 -0.82
N ASN A 203 -21.14 -12.91 -0.24
CA ASN A 203 -21.12 -13.87 0.87
C ASN A 203 -20.90 -15.26 0.27
N ALA A 204 -19.77 -15.90 0.58
CA ALA A 204 -19.40 -17.18 -0.03
C ALA A 204 -19.85 -18.37 0.82
N GLU A 205 -19.87 -18.22 2.14
CA GLU A 205 -20.22 -19.29 3.07
C GLU A 205 -20.85 -18.72 4.35
N ARG A 206 -21.73 -19.50 4.97
CA ARG A 206 -22.34 -19.20 6.27
C ARG A 206 -22.12 -20.35 7.22
N GLN A 207 -21.85 -20.02 8.48
CA GLN A 207 -21.89 -20.95 9.60
C GLN A 207 -23.12 -20.62 10.44
N GLY A 208 -24.17 -21.43 10.28
CA GLY A 208 -25.51 -21.10 10.79
C GLY A 208 -26.02 -19.76 10.21
N ARG A 209 -26.39 -18.82 11.08
CA ARG A 209 -26.86 -17.49 10.67
C ARG A 209 -25.73 -16.52 10.32
N ARG A 210 -24.47 -16.82 10.69
CA ARG A 210 -23.33 -15.90 10.52
C ARG A 210 -22.61 -16.13 9.21
N VAL A 211 -22.15 -15.07 8.56
CA VAL A 211 -21.24 -15.17 7.40
C VAL A 211 -19.86 -15.60 7.90
N SER A 212 -19.33 -16.70 7.37
CA SER A 212 -18.02 -17.24 7.75
C SER A 212 -16.95 -16.94 6.69
N LYS A 213 -17.34 -16.80 5.43
CA LYS A 213 -16.44 -16.59 4.29
C LYS A 213 -17.02 -15.60 3.30
N VAL A 214 -16.16 -14.74 2.75
CA VAL A 214 -16.51 -13.82 1.67
C VAL A 214 -15.69 -14.13 0.42
N ARG A 215 -16.22 -13.78 -0.74
CA ARG A 215 -15.51 -13.84 -2.02
C ARG A 215 -15.41 -12.44 -2.59
N PHE A 216 -14.21 -12.06 -3.00
CA PHE A 216 -13.95 -10.87 -3.77
C PHE A 216 -13.89 -11.24 -5.25
N GLU A 217 -14.59 -10.48 -6.08
CA GLU A 217 -14.55 -10.55 -7.54
C GLU A 217 -14.05 -9.20 -8.04
N ILE A 218 -13.01 -9.23 -8.89
CA ILE A 218 -12.20 -8.07 -9.26
C ILE A 218 -12.10 -8.00 -10.77
N GLU A 219 -12.36 -6.82 -11.30
CA GLU A 219 -12.14 -6.46 -12.69
C GLU A 219 -11.01 -5.43 -12.76
N MET A 220 -9.98 -5.69 -13.56
CA MET A 220 -8.89 -4.75 -13.83
C MET A 220 -9.27 -3.81 -14.98
N ARG A 221 -8.67 -2.62 -15.03
CA ARG A 221 -8.78 -1.71 -16.20
C ARG A 221 -7.92 -2.16 -17.37
#